data_AF-A0A560ZBG8-F1
#
_entry.id   AF-A0A560ZBG8-F1
#
_cell.length_a   1.000
_cell.length_b   1.000
_cell.length_c   1.000
_cell.angle_alpha   90.00
_cell.angle_beta   90.00
_cell.angle_gamma   90.00
#
_symmetry.space_group_name_H-M   'P 1'
#
loop_
_entity.id
_entity.type
_entity.pdbx_description
1 polymer ?
#
loop_
_entity_poly.entity_id
_entity_poly.type
_entity_poly.pdbx_seq_one_letter_code
_entity_poly.pdbx_strand_id
1 'polypeptide(L)'
;MATLQATLTPTADQTPVAVSVSAEEPSGAQWVGRFLGSASVTTLASPFREAVSKFLDAVKAGGGSVHISATFRPPERAYLMHWSWKIVKTGFDPRQVPSYPGDVIKIKWAHVSASGAFDQQASVQGARAMVNSYGISGLNVAPALNSRHTLKLAIDMNISWTGTLAINNASGTAVSISSAPKTGMNSELHTVGASYGVIKFLGGSSDKPHWSNDGH
;
A
#
# COMPACT_ATOMS: atom_id res chain seq x y z
N MET A 1 23.63 14.95 5.59
CA MET A 1 22.46 15.84 5.47
C MET A 1 22.98 17.27 5.46
N ALA A 2 22.62 18.06 4.45
CA ALA A 2 23.02 19.46 4.36
C ALA A 2 21.88 20.34 4.89
N THR A 3 22.19 21.21 5.84
CA THR A 3 21.23 22.16 6.42
C THR A 3 21.03 23.33 5.46
N LEU A 4 19.78 23.62 5.08
CA LEU A 4 19.44 24.83 4.33
C LEU A 4 19.12 25.95 5.32
N GLN A 5 19.74 27.11 5.13
CA GLN A 5 19.45 28.33 5.88
C GLN A 5 18.62 29.27 5.00
N ALA A 6 17.44 29.66 5.46
CA ALA A 6 16.63 30.71 4.84
C ALA A 6 16.75 31.99 5.65
N THR A 7 17.02 33.12 4.99
CA THR A 7 17.13 34.44 5.62
C THR A 7 15.77 35.12 5.56
N LEU A 8 15.16 35.41 6.71
CA LEU A 8 13.94 36.21 6.82
C LEU A 8 14.29 37.54 7.49
N THR A 9 13.74 38.66 7.00
CA THR A 9 13.95 39.98 7.60
C THR A 9 12.69 40.39 8.38
N PRO A 10 12.71 40.43 9.72
CA PRO A 10 11.55 40.84 10.51
C PRO A 10 11.40 42.37 10.54
N THR A 11 10.16 42.85 10.55
CA THR A 11 9.83 44.29 10.43
C THR A 11 10.07 45.11 11.71
N ALA A 12 10.35 44.47 12.86
CA ALA A 12 10.56 45.18 14.13
C ALA A 12 11.67 44.60 15.03
N ASP A 13 12.15 43.38 14.78
CA ASP A 13 13.26 42.77 15.52
C ASP A 13 14.33 42.30 14.52
N GLN A 14 15.49 42.96 14.51
CA GLN A 14 16.60 42.63 13.60
C GLN A 14 17.49 41.49 14.13
N THR A 15 17.13 40.89 15.26
CA THR A 15 17.84 39.71 15.78
C THR A 15 17.65 38.55 14.80
N PRO A 16 18.73 38.00 14.21
CA PRO A 16 18.61 36.88 13.28
C PRO A 16 18.05 35.65 14.00
N VAL A 17 16.82 35.26 13.66
CA VAL A 17 16.28 33.97 14.09
C VAL A 17 16.77 32.90 13.13
N ALA A 18 17.66 32.03 13.61
CA ALA A 18 18.10 30.87 12.86
C ALA A 18 16.96 29.82 12.83
N VAL A 19 16.14 29.84 11.78
CA VAL A 19 15.15 28.78 11.55
C VAL A 19 15.85 27.61 10.86
N SER A 20 16.06 26.53 11.61
CA SER A 20 16.55 25.27 11.04
C SER A 20 15.37 24.57 10.36
N VAL A 21 15.27 24.71 9.03
CA VAL A 21 14.32 23.93 8.23
C VAL A 21 14.97 22.59 7.88
N SER A 22 14.30 21.48 8.18
CA SER A 22 14.69 20.17 7.67
C SER A 22 14.63 20.20 6.15
N ALA A 23 15.79 20.10 5.50
CA ALA A 23 15.89 20.13 4.04
C ALA A 23 15.10 18.96 3.44
N GLU A 24 14.33 19.22 2.39
CA GLU A 24 13.70 18.16 1.62
C GLU A 24 14.75 17.23 1.03
N GLU A 25 14.52 15.93 1.13
CA GLU A 25 15.43 14.91 0.65
C GLU A 25 14.96 14.35 -0.69
N PRO A 26 15.85 14.21 -1.70
CA PRO A 26 15.50 13.66 -3.00
C PRO A 26 14.74 12.33 -2.91
N SER A 27 13.74 12.17 -3.77
CA SER A 27 13.07 10.88 -3.97
C SER A 27 14.08 9.77 -4.34
N GLY A 28 13.84 8.56 -3.83
CA GLY A 28 14.77 7.42 -3.99
C GLY A 28 14.44 6.25 -3.07
N ALA A 29 15.16 5.13 -3.26
CA ALA A 29 14.91 3.87 -2.55
C ALA A 29 14.92 3.99 -1.01
N GLN A 30 15.67 4.95 -0.46
CA GLN A 30 15.75 5.19 0.98
C GLN A 30 14.42 5.63 1.62
N TRP A 31 13.45 6.11 0.82
CA TRP A 31 12.10 6.43 1.30
C TRP A 31 11.24 5.19 1.55
N VAL A 32 11.55 4.04 0.93
CA VAL A 32 10.74 2.81 1.02
C VAL A 32 10.68 2.24 2.43
N GLY A 33 11.74 2.44 3.21
CA GLY A 33 11.86 1.96 4.60
C GLY A 33 11.26 2.88 5.67
N ARG A 34 10.84 4.10 5.33
CA ARG A 34 10.40 5.10 6.34
C ARG A 34 8.97 4.89 6.82
N PHE A 35 8.13 4.33 5.96
CA PHE A 35 6.72 4.06 6.24
C PHE A 35 6.43 2.61 5.88
N LEU A 36 6.74 1.73 6.83
CA LEU A 36 6.57 0.28 6.65
C LEU A 36 5.08 -0.09 6.74
N GLY A 37 4.66 -0.99 5.85
CA GLY A 37 3.36 -1.62 5.95
C GLY A 37 3.35 -2.75 6.99
N SER A 38 2.23 -3.45 7.08
CA SER A 38 2.11 -4.70 7.82
C SER A 38 1.55 -5.80 6.94
N ALA A 39 1.90 -7.04 7.27
CA ALA A 39 1.24 -8.26 6.79
C ALA A 39 0.60 -9.05 7.96
N SER A 40 0.50 -8.43 9.15
CA SER A 40 -0.10 -9.07 10.33
C SER A 40 -1.59 -8.81 10.40
N VAL A 41 -2.37 -9.87 10.61
CA VAL A 41 -3.81 -9.81 10.89
C VAL A 41 -4.10 -8.93 12.11
N THR A 42 -3.20 -8.89 13.10
CA THR A 42 -3.40 -8.08 14.32
C THR A 42 -3.48 -6.58 14.06
N THR A 43 -2.99 -6.11 12.92
CA THR A 43 -3.05 -4.69 12.53
C THR A 43 -4.35 -4.29 11.85
N LEU A 44 -5.22 -5.25 11.50
CA LEU A 44 -6.55 -4.99 10.95
C LEU A 44 -7.45 -4.32 12.00
N ALA A 45 -8.37 -3.49 11.55
CA ALA A 45 -9.37 -2.85 12.40
C ALA A 45 -10.48 -3.85 12.77
N SER A 46 -11.05 -3.70 13.97
CA SER A 46 -12.29 -4.40 14.33
C SER A 46 -13.49 -3.76 13.63
N PRO A 47 -14.53 -4.54 13.27
CA PRO A 47 -14.67 -5.99 13.47
C PRO A 47 -14.02 -6.86 12.37
N PHE A 48 -13.41 -6.25 11.35
CA PHE A 48 -12.86 -6.96 10.20
C PHE A 48 -11.72 -7.91 10.57
N ARG A 49 -10.89 -7.53 11.55
CA ARG A 49 -9.84 -8.39 12.09
C ARG A 49 -10.39 -9.73 12.57
N GLU A 50 -11.47 -9.71 13.35
CA GLU A 50 -12.09 -10.91 13.91
C GLU A 50 -12.71 -11.78 12.80
N ALA A 51 -13.34 -11.14 11.80
CA ALA A 51 -13.84 -11.82 10.60
C ALA A 51 -12.73 -12.54 9.83
N VAL A 52 -11.62 -11.85 9.55
CA VAL A 52 -10.45 -12.42 8.87
C VAL A 52 -9.87 -13.58 9.66
N SER A 53 -9.64 -13.43 10.97
CA SER A 53 -9.11 -14.54 11.79
C SER A 53 -9.97 -15.80 11.66
N LYS A 54 -11.29 -15.69 11.82
CA LYS A 54 -12.21 -16.83 11.71
C LYS A 54 -12.19 -17.48 10.31
N PHE A 55 -12.16 -16.67 9.26
CA PHE A 55 -12.07 -17.17 7.90
C PHE A 55 -10.75 -17.91 7.65
N LEU A 56 -9.62 -17.34 8.08
CA LEU A 56 -8.30 -17.95 7.94
C LEU A 56 -8.19 -19.28 8.70
N ASP A 57 -8.77 -19.35 9.90
CA ASP A 57 -8.82 -20.57 10.69
C ASP A 57 -9.66 -21.65 10.00
N ALA A 58 -10.80 -21.29 9.42
CA ALA A 58 -11.63 -22.22 8.65
C ALA A 58 -10.90 -22.74 7.40
N VAL A 59 -10.18 -21.88 6.67
CA VAL A 59 -9.37 -22.28 5.51
C VAL A 59 -8.28 -23.28 5.93
N LYS A 60 -7.56 -23.00 7.01
CA LYS A 60 -6.50 -23.88 7.52
C LYS A 60 -7.04 -25.21 8.04
N ALA A 61 -8.15 -25.18 8.77
CA ALA A 61 -8.82 -26.38 9.27
C ALA A 61 -9.29 -27.29 8.12
N GLY A 62 -9.68 -26.72 6.98
CA GLY A 62 -10.01 -27.47 5.79
C GLY A 62 -8.82 -28.03 4.98
N GLY A 63 -7.58 -27.77 5.41
CA GLY A 63 -6.36 -28.17 4.70
C GLY A 63 -5.87 -27.16 3.66
N GLY A 64 -6.42 -25.94 3.66
CA GLY A 64 -5.94 -24.84 2.83
C GLY A 64 -4.70 -24.16 3.40
N SER A 65 -3.87 -23.62 2.50
CA SER A 65 -2.70 -22.80 2.83
C SER A 65 -2.96 -21.34 2.51
N VAL A 66 -2.46 -20.44 3.38
CA VAL A 66 -2.62 -18.99 3.24
C VAL A 66 -1.27 -18.29 3.35
N HIS A 67 -0.98 -17.41 2.41
CA HIS A 67 0.16 -16.49 2.46
C HIS A 67 -0.34 -15.05 2.43
N ILE A 68 -0.03 -14.27 3.46
CA ILE A 68 -0.44 -12.87 3.61
C ILE A 68 0.71 -11.96 3.19
N SER A 69 0.42 -11.04 2.29
CA SER A 69 1.40 -10.08 1.74
C SER A 69 1.19 -8.66 2.24
N ALA A 70 -0.04 -8.27 2.58
CA ALA A 70 -0.34 -6.97 3.19
C ALA A 70 -1.65 -6.98 3.97
N THR A 71 -1.71 -6.19 5.04
CA THR A 71 -2.90 -5.90 5.85
C THR A 71 -3.05 -4.42 6.17
N PHE A 72 -1.93 -3.71 6.29
CA PHE A 72 -1.91 -2.28 6.51
C PHE A 72 -0.90 -1.60 5.60
N ARG A 73 -1.36 -0.54 4.94
CA ARG A 73 -0.52 0.37 4.17
C ARG A 73 -0.72 1.77 4.78
N PRO A 74 0.29 2.35 5.46
CA PRO A 74 0.19 3.72 5.94
C PRO A 74 -0.18 4.68 4.80
N PRO A 75 -1.00 5.71 5.03
CA PRO A 75 -1.32 6.72 4.02
C PRO A 75 -0.05 7.36 3.41
N GLU A 76 1.02 7.52 4.18
CA GLU A 76 2.30 8.02 3.73
C GLU A 76 2.95 7.08 2.71
N ARG A 77 2.89 5.78 2.98
CA ARG A 77 3.38 4.74 2.06
C ARG A 77 2.55 4.74 0.78
N ALA A 78 1.23 4.85 0.90
CA ALA A 78 0.33 4.92 -0.26
C ALA A 78 0.65 6.13 -1.14
N TYR A 79 0.87 7.31 -0.53
CA TYR A 79 1.30 8.52 -1.23
C TYR A 79 2.62 8.32 -1.99
N LEU A 80 3.66 7.81 -1.32
CA LEU A 80 4.98 7.59 -1.94
C LEU A 80 4.91 6.59 -3.09
N MET A 81 4.17 5.49 -2.91
CA MET A 81 3.95 4.48 -3.95
C MET A 81 3.16 5.06 -5.15
N HIS A 82 2.10 5.82 -4.88
CA HIS A 82 1.25 6.41 -5.91
C HIS A 82 2.04 7.36 -6.82
N TRP A 83 2.73 8.33 -6.22
CA TRP A 83 3.38 9.38 -7.00
C TRP A 83 4.66 8.89 -7.69
N SER A 84 5.44 8.02 -7.05
CA SER A 84 6.58 7.40 -7.73
C SER A 84 6.13 6.59 -8.96
N TRP A 85 5.04 5.83 -8.84
CA TRP A 85 4.45 5.11 -9.97
C TRP A 85 3.94 6.06 -11.06
N LYS A 86 3.22 7.13 -10.70
CA LYS A 86 2.67 8.11 -11.66
C LYS A 86 3.76 8.80 -12.47
N ILE A 87 4.84 9.24 -11.82
CA ILE A 87 6.01 9.83 -12.50
C ILE A 87 6.58 8.84 -13.52
N VAL A 88 6.80 7.60 -13.09
CA VAL A 88 7.48 6.54 -13.85
C VAL A 88 6.66 6.01 -15.02
N LYS A 89 5.36 5.78 -14.80
CA LYS A 89 4.49 5.01 -15.72
C LYS A 89 3.62 5.89 -16.58
N THR A 90 3.34 7.12 -16.13
CA THR A 90 2.50 8.07 -16.88
C THR A 90 3.25 9.32 -17.33
N GLY A 91 4.52 9.49 -16.93
CA GLY A 91 5.29 10.68 -17.23
C GLY A 91 4.82 11.91 -16.44
N PHE A 92 4.16 11.71 -15.30
CA PHE A 92 3.66 12.80 -14.46
C PHE A 92 4.82 13.73 -14.05
N ASP A 93 4.61 15.04 -14.16
CA ASP A 93 5.63 16.04 -13.86
C ASP A 93 6.00 16.02 -12.36
N PRO A 94 7.26 15.71 -11.99
CA PRO A 94 7.70 15.69 -10.60
C PRO A 94 7.51 17.02 -9.85
N ARG A 95 7.43 18.15 -10.57
CA ARG A 95 7.20 19.49 -9.99
C ARG A 95 5.74 19.72 -9.59
N GLN A 96 4.82 18.91 -10.12
CA GLN A 96 3.39 19.04 -9.88
C GLN A 96 2.87 18.01 -8.87
N VAL A 97 3.76 17.23 -8.25
CA VAL A 97 3.34 16.28 -7.21
C VAL A 97 2.85 17.09 -6.00
N PRO A 98 1.58 16.92 -5.58
CA PRO A 98 1.06 17.61 -4.41
C PRO A 98 1.87 17.25 -3.16
N SER A 99 2.18 18.22 -2.31
CA SER A 99 2.79 17.96 -1.01
C SER A 99 1.90 17.07 -0.14
N TYR A 100 2.51 16.22 0.67
CA TYR A 100 1.78 15.45 1.67
C TYR A 100 1.36 16.37 2.83
N PRO A 101 0.13 16.25 3.37
CA PRO A 101 -0.33 17.10 4.47
C PRO A 101 0.45 16.86 5.77
N GLY A 102 0.51 17.88 6.64
CA GLY A 102 1.04 17.75 8.00
C GLY A 102 2.57 17.65 8.10
N ASP A 103 3.29 17.95 7.02
CA ASP A 103 4.76 18.08 7.00
C ASP A 103 5.55 16.79 7.34
N VAL A 104 4.87 15.63 7.29
CA VAL A 104 5.40 14.31 7.66
C VAL A 104 6.37 13.76 6.61
N ILE A 105 6.16 14.11 5.35
CA ILE A 105 6.97 13.62 4.22
C ILE A 105 7.74 14.78 3.59
N LYS A 106 9.03 14.86 3.94
CA LYS A 106 9.98 15.85 3.41
C LYS A 106 10.66 15.39 2.12
N ILE A 107 9.90 14.92 1.15
CA ILE A 107 10.43 14.38 -0.10
C ILE A 107 10.52 15.44 -1.19
N LYS A 108 11.69 15.54 -1.82
CA LYS A 108 11.90 16.35 -3.02
C LYS A 108 11.70 15.49 -4.26
N TRP A 109 10.54 15.60 -4.89
CA TRP A 109 10.26 14.92 -6.15
C TRP A 109 10.98 15.56 -7.33
N ALA A 110 10.98 16.91 -7.39
CA ALA A 110 11.68 17.68 -8.39
C ALA A 110 13.15 17.91 -7.97
N HIS A 111 14.02 17.03 -8.41
CA HIS A 111 15.46 17.12 -8.15
C HIS A 111 16.04 18.33 -8.88
N VAL A 112 17.18 18.81 -8.38
CA VAL A 112 17.92 19.90 -9.00
C VAL A 112 19.36 19.47 -9.24
N SER A 113 19.93 19.94 -10.33
CA SER A 113 21.34 19.79 -10.66
C SER A 113 22.23 20.65 -9.74
N ALA A 114 23.54 20.54 -9.89
CA ALA A 114 24.51 21.35 -9.14
C ALA A 114 24.32 22.86 -9.33
N SER A 115 23.78 23.31 -10.47
CA SER A 115 23.47 24.72 -10.74
C SER A 115 22.14 25.18 -10.14
N GLY A 116 21.40 24.30 -9.46
CA GLY A 116 20.06 24.59 -8.93
C GLY A 116 18.93 24.48 -9.96
N ALA A 117 19.24 24.22 -11.24
CA ALA A 117 18.24 24.00 -12.28
C ALA A 117 17.54 22.65 -12.10
N PHE A 118 16.24 22.59 -12.44
CA PHE A 118 15.45 21.36 -12.40
C PHE A 118 16.09 20.24 -13.24
N ASP A 119 16.21 19.06 -12.64
CA ASP A 119 16.77 17.86 -13.26
C ASP A 119 15.67 16.79 -13.42
N GLN A 120 15.07 16.76 -14.61
CA GLN A 120 14.03 15.79 -14.97
C GLN A 120 14.55 14.35 -14.90
N GLN A 121 15.79 14.10 -15.34
CA GLN A 121 16.34 12.76 -15.40
C GLN A 121 16.56 12.21 -13.99
N ALA A 122 17.20 12.98 -13.09
CA ALA A 122 17.40 12.59 -11.70
C ALA A 122 16.06 12.36 -10.99
N SER A 123 15.07 13.24 -11.20
CA SER A 123 13.74 13.12 -10.61
C SER A 123 13.04 11.80 -10.99
N VAL A 124 13.08 11.45 -12.29
CA VAL A 124 12.50 10.19 -12.79
C VAL A 124 13.28 8.98 -12.28
N GLN A 125 14.61 9.07 -12.18
CA GLN A 125 15.43 7.97 -11.65
C GLN A 125 15.18 7.71 -10.16
N GLY A 126 15.02 8.77 -9.35
CA GLY A 126 14.63 8.66 -7.95
C GLY A 126 13.27 7.97 -7.78
N ALA A 127 12.27 8.39 -8.56
CA ALA A 127 10.96 7.74 -8.58
C ALA A 127 11.03 6.27 -9.08
N ARG A 128 11.86 5.99 -10.09
CA ARG A 128 12.08 4.62 -10.61
C ARG A 128 12.67 3.71 -9.55
N ALA A 129 13.66 4.20 -8.80
CA ALA A 129 14.26 3.46 -7.70
C ALA A 129 13.21 3.08 -6.64
N MET A 130 12.32 4.02 -6.28
CA MET A 130 11.20 3.73 -5.39
C MET A 130 10.24 2.70 -5.96
N VAL A 131 9.82 2.82 -7.23
CA VAL A 131 8.93 1.84 -7.90
C VAL A 131 9.51 0.43 -7.85
N ASN A 132 10.82 0.30 -8.12
CA ASN A 132 11.51 -0.98 -8.07
C ASN A 132 11.59 -1.52 -6.64
N SER A 133 11.99 -0.70 -5.68
CA SER A 133 12.10 -1.09 -4.27
C SER A 133 10.75 -1.42 -3.61
N TYR A 134 9.66 -0.79 -4.06
CA TYR A 134 8.30 -1.15 -3.64
C TYR A 134 7.76 -2.40 -4.34
N GLY A 135 8.41 -2.88 -5.41
CA GLY A 135 7.94 -4.02 -6.20
C GLY A 135 6.68 -3.73 -7.02
N ILE A 136 6.43 -2.47 -7.38
CA ILE A 136 5.18 -2.04 -8.05
C ILE A 136 5.33 -1.77 -9.55
N SER A 137 6.44 -2.19 -10.16
CA SER A 137 6.73 -1.98 -11.58
C SER A 137 5.71 -2.65 -12.51
N GLY A 138 5.19 -3.81 -12.08
CA GLY A 138 4.21 -4.62 -12.81
C GLY A 138 2.76 -4.17 -12.67
N LEU A 139 2.46 -3.14 -11.86
CA LEU A 139 1.11 -2.64 -11.73
C LEU A 139 0.69 -1.85 -12.98
N ASN A 140 -0.55 -2.05 -13.41
CA ASN A 140 -1.18 -1.32 -14.53
C ASN A 140 -1.96 -0.08 -14.09
N VAL A 141 -2.21 0.05 -12.79
CA VAL A 141 -2.85 1.22 -12.16
C VAL A 141 -1.99 1.70 -11.00
N ALA A 142 -2.04 3.01 -10.73
CA ALA A 142 -1.35 3.56 -9.58
C ALA A 142 -1.94 2.99 -8.29
N PRO A 143 -1.11 2.66 -7.27
CA PRO A 143 -1.60 2.37 -5.94
C PRO A 143 -2.55 3.47 -5.45
N ALA A 144 -3.74 3.10 -4.98
CA ALA A 144 -4.74 4.08 -4.57
C ALA A 144 -4.29 4.83 -3.30
N LEU A 145 -4.52 6.16 -3.29
CA LEU A 145 -4.28 7.01 -2.12
C LEU A 145 -5.29 6.71 -1.00
N ASN A 146 -6.55 6.51 -1.39
CA ASN A 146 -7.62 6.08 -0.51
C ASN A 146 -7.87 4.59 -0.79
N SER A 147 -7.50 3.72 0.14
CA SER A 147 -7.59 2.27 -0.03
C SER A 147 -8.09 1.63 1.26
N ARG A 148 -8.80 0.51 1.16
CA ARG A 148 -9.16 -0.29 2.35
C ARG A 148 -7.93 -0.70 3.17
N HIS A 149 -6.75 -0.83 2.55
CA HIS A 149 -5.49 -1.09 3.25
C HIS A 149 -5.05 0.07 4.15
N THR A 150 -5.35 1.34 3.81
CA THR A 150 -5.04 2.48 4.69
C THR A 150 -6.00 2.56 5.87
N LEU A 151 -7.22 2.04 5.68
CA LEU A 151 -8.24 1.93 6.71
C LEU A 151 -8.12 0.67 7.58
N LYS A 152 -7.14 -0.22 7.30
CA LYS A 152 -6.98 -1.52 7.98
C LYS A 152 -8.18 -2.46 7.81
N LEU A 153 -8.86 -2.33 6.66
CA LEU A 153 -10.08 -3.06 6.30
C LEU A 153 -9.89 -3.93 5.04
N ALA A 154 -8.65 -4.18 4.65
CA ALA A 154 -8.29 -5.09 3.55
C ALA A 154 -7.10 -5.98 3.92
N ILE A 155 -6.98 -7.08 3.21
CA ILE A 155 -5.90 -8.04 3.30
C ILE A 155 -5.57 -8.56 1.90
N ASP A 156 -4.30 -8.47 1.52
CA ASP A 156 -3.78 -9.07 0.30
C ASP A 156 -3.20 -10.43 0.66
N MET A 157 -3.88 -11.50 0.23
CA MET A 157 -3.50 -12.87 0.54
C MET A 157 -3.72 -13.84 -0.62
N ASN A 158 -2.82 -14.80 -0.73
CA ASN A 158 -2.97 -15.95 -1.61
C ASN A 158 -3.47 -17.14 -0.78
N ILE A 159 -4.54 -17.77 -1.26
CA ILE A 159 -5.11 -19.00 -0.70
C ILE A 159 -4.92 -20.10 -1.74
N SER A 160 -4.55 -21.30 -1.32
CA SER A 160 -4.44 -22.48 -2.19
C SER A 160 -4.71 -23.77 -1.41
N TRP A 161 -5.13 -24.82 -2.11
CA TRP A 161 -5.34 -26.15 -1.53
C TRP A 161 -5.21 -27.22 -2.61
N THR A 162 -5.28 -28.49 -2.22
CA THR A 162 -5.32 -29.63 -3.14
C THR A 162 -6.61 -30.43 -2.93
N GLY A 163 -7.04 -31.19 -3.95
CA GLY A 163 -8.26 -32.01 -3.86
C GLY A 163 -9.53 -31.20 -3.59
N THR A 164 -10.39 -31.73 -2.72
CA THR A 164 -11.62 -31.06 -2.24
C THR A 164 -11.32 -30.33 -0.94
N LEU A 165 -11.63 -29.04 -0.86
CA LEU A 165 -11.53 -28.29 0.40
C LEU A 165 -12.82 -28.48 1.19
N ALA A 166 -12.74 -29.15 2.34
CA ALA A 166 -13.84 -29.25 3.29
C ALA A 166 -13.73 -28.09 4.29
N ILE A 167 -14.60 -27.08 4.18
CA ILE A 167 -14.51 -25.84 4.94
C ILE A 167 -15.87 -25.50 5.55
N ASN A 168 -15.87 -24.98 6.78
CA ASN A 168 -17.09 -24.46 7.38
C ASN A 168 -17.33 -23.01 6.93
N ASN A 169 -18.58 -22.65 6.70
CA ASN A 169 -18.98 -21.25 6.56
C ASN A 169 -19.14 -20.59 7.96
N ALA A 170 -19.49 -19.30 7.98
CA ALA A 170 -19.61 -18.56 9.24
C ALA A 170 -20.73 -19.05 10.17
N SER A 171 -21.73 -19.80 9.69
CA SER A 171 -22.74 -20.46 10.54
C SER A 171 -22.30 -21.81 11.08
N GLY A 172 -21.10 -22.27 10.74
CA GLY A 172 -20.58 -23.59 11.13
C GLY A 172 -21.04 -24.72 10.20
N THR A 173 -21.71 -24.43 9.09
CA THR A 173 -22.16 -25.42 8.12
C THR A 173 -20.99 -25.84 7.23
N ALA A 174 -20.78 -27.15 7.09
CA ALA A 174 -19.75 -27.70 6.23
C ALA A 174 -20.08 -27.49 4.74
N VAL A 175 -19.08 -27.05 3.97
CA VAL A 175 -19.10 -26.83 2.53
C VAL A 175 -17.95 -27.62 1.90
N SER A 176 -18.21 -28.31 0.79
CA SER A 176 -17.20 -29.07 0.05
C SER A 176 -16.90 -28.41 -1.29
N ILE A 177 -15.71 -27.81 -1.43
CA ILE A 177 -15.30 -27.11 -2.65
C ILE A 177 -14.47 -28.04 -3.52
N SER A 178 -15.14 -28.68 -4.47
CA SER A 178 -14.53 -29.59 -5.45
C SER A 178 -14.21 -28.92 -6.79
N SER A 179 -14.72 -27.71 -7.04
CA SER A 179 -14.48 -26.96 -8.27
C SER A 179 -13.06 -26.39 -8.39
N ALA A 180 -12.71 -25.99 -9.61
CA ALA A 180 -11.49 -25.25 -9.93
C ALA A 180 -11.79 -23.73 -10.03
N PRO A 181 -10.77 -22.85 -9.90
CA PRO A 181 -9.39 -23.16 -9.54
C PRO A 181 -9.25 -23.53 -8.06
N LYS A 182 -8.15 -24.21 -7.69
CA LYS A 182 -7.83 -24.54 -6.28
C LYS A 182 -7.06 -23.41 -5.59
N THR A 183 -7.60 -22.20 -5.73
CA THR A 183 -6.96 -20.96 -5.28
C THR A 183 -7.97 -19.98 -4.72
N GLY A 184 -7.49 -18.89 -4.11
CA GLY A 184 -8.29 -17.73 -3.70
C GLY A 184 -9.17 -17.11 -4.79
N MET A 185 -9.06 -17.54 -6.05
CA MET A 185 -9.94 -17.13 -7.15
C MET A 185 -11.17 -18.04 -7.36
N ASN A 186 -11.37 -19.06 -6.54
CA ASN A 186 -12.55 -19.93 -6.62
C ASN A 186 -13.81 -19.23 -6.14
N SER A 187 -14.89 -19.25 -6.94
CA SER A 187 -16.15 -18.59 -6.61
C SER A 187 -16.87 -19.17 -5.40
N GLU A 188 -16.79 -20.48 -5.15
CA GLU A 188 -17.37 -21.08 -3.95
C GLU A 188 -16.62 -20.63 -2.69
N LEU A 189 -15.29 -20.49 -2.78
CA LEU A 189 -14.50 -19.93 -1.68
C LEU A 189 -14.83 -18.45 -1.45
N HIS A 190 -15.15 -17.69 -2.50
CA HIS A 190 -15.61 -16.31 -2.35
C HIS A 190 -16.92 -16.25 -1.57
N THR A 191 -17.86 -17.15 -1.85
CA THR A 191 -19.12 -17.28 -1.08
C THR A 191 -18.86 -17.62 0.38
N VAL A 192 -17.94 -18.55 0.66
CA VAL A 192 -17.56 -18.89 2.03
C VAL A 192 -16.93 -17.69 2.74
N GLY A 193 -15.95 -17.02 2.12
CA GLY A 193 -15.33 -15.81 2.68
C GLY A 193 -16.34 -14.70 2.95
N ALA A 194 -17.27 -14.45 2.02
CA ALA A 194 -18.33 -13.47 2.18
C ALA A 194 -19.23 -13.78 3.39
N SER A 195 -19.47 -15.06 3.71
CA SER A 195 -20.22 -15.44 4.91
C SER A 195 -19.54 -14.98 6.21
N TYR A 196 -18.21 -14.87 6.23
CA TYR A 196 -17.44 -14.32 7.37
C TYR A 196 -17.35 -12.78 7.35
N GLY A 197 -17.81 -12.11 6.27
CA GLY A 197 -17.56 -10.68 6.05
C GLY A 197 -16.19 -10.38 5.42
N VAL A 198 -15.56 -11.38 4.78
CA VAL A 198 -14.27 -11.24 4.07
C VAL A 198 -14.52 -11.45 2.58
N ILE A 199 -14.71 -10.34 1.87
CA ILE A 199 -15.23 -10.31 0.51
C ILE A 199 -14.06 -10.23 -0.48
N LYS A 200 -14.07 -11.11 -1.49
CA LYS A 200 -13.09 -11.08 -2.57
C LYS A 200 -13.26 -9.81 -3.39
N PHE A 201 -12.15 -9.24 -3.85
CA PHE A 201 -12.15 -8.12 -4.79
C PHE A 201 -13.11 -8.32 -5.97
N LEU A 202 -14.01 -7.35 -6.19
CA LEU A 202 -15.06 -7.42 -7.20
C LEU A 202 -14.55 -7.18 -8.62
N GLY A 203 -13.39 -6.53 -8.79
CA GLY A 203 -12.74 -6.33 -10.10
C GLY A 203 -12.06 -7.58 -10.67
N GLY A 204 -12.32 -8.75 -10.09
CA GLY A 204 -11.88 -10.05 -10.60
C GLY A 204 -10.36 -10.19 -10.57
N SER A 205 -9.77 -10.54 -11.72
CA SER A 205 -8.34 -10.85 -11.83
C SER A 205 -7.42 -9.63 -11.88
N SER A 206 -7.97 -8.41 -11.87
CA SER A 206 -7.17 -7.18 -11.86
C SER A 206 -6.47 -6.94 -10.52
N ASP A 207 -6.98 -7.52 -9.43
CA ASP A 207 -6.31 -7.61 -8.13
C ASP A 207 -6.62 -8.95 -7.43
N LYS A 208 -5.91 -9.99 -7.88
CA LYS A 208 -6.09 -11.36 -7.40
C LYS A 208 -5.86 -11.55 -5.89
N PRO A 209 -4.84 -10.96 -5.24
CA PRO A 209 -4.64 -11.18 -3.81
C PRO A 209 -5.62 -10.41 -2.92
N HIS A 210 -6.31 -9.37 -3.42
CA HIS A 210 -7.10 -8.49 -2.56
C HIS A 210 -8.42 -9.10 -2.04
N TRP A 211 -8.63 -8.94 -0.73
CA TRP A 211 -9.88 -9.19 -0.01
C TRP A 211 -10.14 -8.03 0.96
N SER A 212 -11.39 -7.67 1.19
CA SER A 212 -11.75 -6.57 2.11
C SER A 212 -13.11 -6.79 2.76
N ASN A 213 -13.53 -5.84 3.58
CA ASN A 213 -14.84 -5.88 4.23
C ASN A 213 -16.00 -5.60 3.25
N ASP A 214 -15.72 -5.11 2.05
CA ASP A 214 -16.73 -4.71 1.06
C ASP A 214 -16.40 -5.13 -0.39
N GLY A 215 -15.24 -5.75 -0.64
CA GLY A 215 -14.82 -6.18 -1.97
C GLY A 215 -14.17 -5.10 -2.84
N HIS A 216 -13.89 -3.92 -2.28
CA HIS A 216 -13.17 -2.81 -2.94
C HIS A 216 -11.80 -2.55 -2.32
#